data_AF-A0A8T7GMB4-F1
#
_entry.id   AF-A0A8T7GMB4-F1
#
_cell.length_a   1.000
_cell.length_b   1.000
_cell.length_c   1.000
_cell.angle_alpha   90.00
_cell.angle_beta   90.00
_cell.angle_gamma   90.00
#
_symmetry.space_group_name_H-M   'P 1'
#
loop_
_entity.id
_entity.type
_entity.pdbx_description
1 polymer ?
#
loop_
_entity_poly.entity_id
_entity_poly.type
_entity_poly.pdbx_seq_one_letter_code
_entity_poly.pdbx_strand_id
1 'polypeptide(L)'
;MAFDEWVYRLRRGWSSEAIHFGHLPTLLVAAAAAAFALEGVRLFNVLSNPLSWSGGVLAGAVVGFLLHEQAHAAVARRQGCLAGFVLTPTGLFVTLLSGVINSLLPVRFAIIAPGHVSIVCMGFGHRYGVRYDLIAAAGPAVNIALALAAAVASAALPPAYTLFAAGFRAINGWVALFNLLPLDPLDGSKILRSNPLAWAVMFIAALLLV
;
A
#
# COMPACT_ATOMS: atom_id res chain seq x y z
N MET A 1 4.79 -28.31 19.36
CA MET A 1 3.85 -28.62 20.47
C MET A 1 3.59 -27.43 21.40
N ALA A 2 4.56 -26.84 22.09
CA ALA A 2 4.30 -25.65 22.93
C ALA A 2 4.08 -24.34 22.12
N PHE A 3 4.71 -24.20 20.95
CA PHE A 3 4.54 -23.04 20.07
C PHE A 3 3.15 -23.01 19.42
N ASP A 4 2.65 -24.16 18.98
CA ASP A 4 1.37 -24.28 18.28
C ASP A 4 0.17 -24.07 19.21
N GLU A 5 0.23 -24.61 20.44
CA GLU A 5 -0.74 -24.35 21.52
C GLU A 5 -0.78 -22.86 21.92
N TRP A 6 0.37 -22.19 21.87
CA TRP A 6 0.47 -20.77 22.24
C TRP A 6 -0.10 -19.84 21.17
N VAL A 7 0.20 -20.10 19.89
CA VAL A 7 -0.44 -19.42 18.74
C VAL A 7 -1.95 -19.65 18.75
N TYR A 8 -2.41 -20.84 19.17
CA TYR A 8 -3.83 -21.17 19.29
C TYR A 8 -4.55 -20.40 20.42
N ARG A 9 -3.89 -20.18 21.56
CA ARG A 9 -4.47 -19.40 22.69
C ARG A 9 -4.56 -17.90 22.42
N LEU A 10 -3.62 -17.35 21.64
CA LEU A 10 -3.68 -15.94 21.21
C LEU A 10 -4.86 -15.62 20.28
N ARG A 11 -5.39 -16.61 19.56
CA ARG A 11 -6.57 -16.46 18.69
C ARG A 11 -7.88 -16.22 19.45
N ARG A 12 -7.98 -16.58 20.73
CA ARG A 12 -9.26 -16.52 21.48
C ARG A 12 -9.51 -15.19 22.20
N GLY A 13 -8.51 -14.34 22.34
CA GLY A 13 -8.59 -13.14 23.20
C GLY A 13 -8.84 -11.82 22.48
N TRP A 14 -8.85 -11.80 21.15
CA TRP A 14 -8.85 -10.57 20.37
C TRP A 14 -10.13 -10.49 19.54
N SER A 15 -10.64 -9.27 19.37
CA SER A 15 -11.79 -8.91 18.54
C SER A 15 -11.83 -9.73 17.24
N SER A 16 -13.04 -10.01 16.76
CA SER A 16 -13.47 -10.89 15.66
C SER A 16 -12.74 -10.84 14.30
N GLU A 17 -11.60 -10.17 14.18
CA GLU A 17 -10.75 -10.11 13.00
C GLU A 17 -9.51 -10.98 13.22
N ALA A 18 -9.52 -12.20 12.67
CA ALA A 18 -8.38 -13.09 12.71
C ALA A 18 -7.17 -12.44 12.03
N ILE A 19 -6.03 -12.35 12.75
CA ILE A 19 -4.75 -11.92 12.18
C ILE A 19 -4.30 -12.97 11.16
N HIS A 20 -4.57 -12.72 9.88
CA HIS A 20 -4.21 -13.58 8.77
C HIS A 20 -2.83 -13.20 8.24
N PHE A 21 -1.78 -13.82 8.78
CA PHE A 21 -0.41 -13.54 8.34
C PHE A 21 -0.21 -13.82 6.85
N GLY A 22 -0.07 -12.75 6.05
CA GLY A 22 0.61 -12.80 4.75
C GLY A 22 0.00 -13.76 3.73
N HIS A 23 -1.32 -13.99 3.79
CA HIS A 23 -1.99 -14.78 2.77
C HIS A 23 -1.97 -14.00 1.46
N LEU A 24 -1.16 -14.43 0.49
CA LEU A 24 -1.09 -13.81 -0.84
C LEU A 24 -2.47 -13.48 -1.44
N PRO A 25 -3.52 -14.33 -1.30
CA PRO A 25 -4.86 -13.96 -1.76
C PRO A 25 -5.42 -12.66 -1.18
N THR A 26 -5.23 -12.37 0.12
CA THR A 26 -5.77 -11.14 0.72
C THR A 26 -5.04 -9.89 0.23
N LEU A 27 -3.73 -9.99 0.02
CA LEU A 27 -2.93 -8.93 -0.60
C LEU A 27 -3.35 -8.68 -2.07
N LEU A 28 -3.63 -9.75 -2.83
CA LEU A 28 -4.11 -9.63 -4.21
C LEU A 28 -5.51 -8.99 -4.27
N VAL A 29 -6.41 -9.35 -3.35
CA VAL A 29 -7.73 -8.70 -3.23
C VAL A 29 -7.58 -7.22 -2.90
N ALA A 30 -6.73 -6.87 -1.93
CA ALA A 30 -6.43 -5.49 -1.59
C ALA A 30 -5.86 -4.69 -2.77
N ALA A 31 -4.91 -5.27 -3.50
CA ALA A 31 -4.31 -4.66 -4.67
C ALA A 31 -5.32 -4.47 -5.82
N ALA A 32 -6.16 -5.47 -6.09
CA ALA A 32 -7.23 -5.35 -7.08
C ALA A 32 -8.25 -4.27 -6.69
N ALA A 33 -8.60 -4.20 -5.40
CA ALA A 33 -9.46 -3.14 -4.87
C ALA A 33 -8.81 -1.75 -5.03
N ALA A 34 -7.50 -1.61 -4.80
CA ALA A 34 -6.78 -0.37 -5.01
C ALA A 34 -6.77 0.08 -6.49
N ALA A 35 -6.54 -0.85 -7.42
CA ALA A 35 -6.64 -0.56 -8.86
C ALA A 35 -8.06 -0.12 -9.24
N PHE A 36 -9.07 -0.83 -8.75
CA PHE A 36 -10.47 -0.48 -8.96
C PHE A 36 -10.84 0.85 -8.32
N ALA A 37 -10.29 1.19 -7.15
CA ALA A 37 -10.55 2.46 -6.49
C ALA A 37 -10.18 3.66 -7.37
N LEU A 38 -9.07 3.57 -8.11
CA LEU A 38 -8.60 4.64 -9.00
C LEU A 38 -9.30 4.64 -10.37
N GLU A 39 -9.50 3.46 -10.96
CA GLU A 39 -10.01 3.35 -12.35
C GLU A 39 -11.52 3.17 -12.44
N GLY A 40 -12.16 2.61 -11.42
CA GLY A 40 -13.54 2.17 -11.48
C GLY A 40 -13.74 1.14 -12.60
N VAL A 41 -14.86 1.23 -13.31
CA VAL A 41 -15.19 0.36 -14.46
C VAL A 41 -14.20 0.49 -15.63
N ARG A 42 -13.41 1.58 -15.71
CA ARG A 42 -12.38 1.72 -16.76
C ARG A 42 -11.29 0.66 -16.63
N LEU A 43 -11.15 0.03 -15.47
CA LEU A 43 -10.22 -1.08 -15.24
C LEU A 43 -10.45 -2.24 -16.23
N PHE A 44 -11.67 -2.41 -16.74
CA PHE A 44 -11.97 -3.46 -17.74
C PHE A 44 -11.32 -3.21 -19.11
N ASN A 45 -10.78 -2.02 -19.39
CA ASN A 45 -9.97 -1.74 -20.58
C ASN A 45 -8.72 -2.63 -20.68
N VAL A 46 -8.29 -3.24 -19.57
CA VAL A 46 -7.20 -4.23 -19.56
C VAL A 46 -7.52 -5.44 -20.43
N LEU A 47 -8.79 -5.83 -20.54
CA LEU A 47 -9.20 -7.00 -21.31
C LEU A 47 -9.05 -6.77 -22.82
N SER A 48 -9.21 -5.54 -23.29
CA SER A 48 -9.04 -5.17 -24.70
C SER A 48 -7.60 -4.79 -25.02
N ASN A 49 -6.93 -4.08 -24.12
CA ASN A 49 -5.53 -3.69 -24.28
C ASN A 49 -4.78 -3.74 -22.93
N PRO A 50 -4.02 -4.82 -22.66
CA PRO A 50 -3.22 -4.96 -21.45
C PRO A 50 -2.09 -3.93 -21.30
N LEU A 51 -1.65 -3.29 -22.40
CA LEU A 51 -0.62 -2.24 -22.39
C LEU A 51 -1.22 -0.83 -22.26
N SER A 52 -2.52 -0.73 -22.02
CA SER A 52 -3.20 0.55 -21.75
C SER A 52 -2.79 1.12 -20.38
N TRP A 53 -3.19 2.37 -20.15
CA TRP A 53 -3.12 3.02 -18.84
C TRP A 53 -3.68 2.13 -17.71
N SER A 54 -4.87 1.56 -17.91
CA SER A 54 -5.53 0.71 -16.91
C SER A 54 -4.73 -0.57 -16.63
N GLY A 55 -4.02 -1.09 -17.64
CA GLY A 55 -3.11 -2.23 -17.48
C GLY A 55 -1.90 -1.88 -16.61
N GLY A 56 -1.35 -0.69 -16.82
CA GLY A 56 -0.34 -0.09 -15.96
C GLY A 56 -0.82 0.07 -14.52
N VAL A 57 -2.03 0.62 -14.32
CA VAL A 57 -2.63 0.78 -12.99
C VAL A 57 -2.82 -0.57 -12.29
N LEU A 58 -3.35 -1.58 -12.98
CA LEU A 58 -3.53 -2.91 -12.39
C LEU A 58 -2.20 -3.54 -11.99
N ALA A 59 -1.21 -3.55 -12.89
CA ALA A 59 0.11 -4.09 -12.62
C ALA A 59 0.82 -3.33 -11.49
N GLY A 60 0.71 -2.00 -11.51
CA GLY A 60 1.27 -1.12 -10.49
C GLY A 60 0.61 -1.31 -9.12
N ALA A 61 -0.70 -1.56 -9.07
CA ALA A 61 -1.39 -1.88 -7.83
C ALA A 61 -0.94 -3.23 -7.27
N VAL A 62 -0.87 -4.27 -8.11
CA VAL A 62 -0.44 -5.61 -7.66
C VAL A 62 1.01 -5.58 -7.18
N VAL A 63 1.95 -5.09 -8.00
CA VAL A 63 3.36 -5.06 -7.61
C VAL A 63 3.60 -4.06 -6.47
N GLY A 64 3.05 -2.85 -6.61
CA GLY A 64 3.26 -1.76 -5.67
C GLY A 64 2.67 -2.03 -4.30
N PHE A 65 1.42 -2.50 -4.22
CA PHE A 65 0.77 -2.76 -2.93
C PHE A 65 1.42 -3.94 -2.21
N LEU A 66 1.75 -5.03 -2.92
CA LEU A 66 2.44 -6.17 -2.30
C LEU A 66 3.79 -5.75 -1.71
N LEU A 67 4.60 -5.01 -2.47
CA LEU A 67 5.90 -4.56 -1.99
C LEU A 67 5.78 -3.50 -0.88
N HIS A 68 4.79 -2.62 -0.94
CA HIS A 68 4.47 -1.64 0.10
C HIS A 68 4.24 -2.32 1.46
N GLU A 69 3.28 -3.24 1.51
CA GLU A 69 2.91 -3.94 2.74
C GLU A 69 4.05 -4.84 3.24
N GLN A 70 4.77 -5.48 2.32
CA GLN A 70 5.96 -6.26 2.67
C GLN A 70 7.09 -5.39 3.23
N ALA A 71 7.26 -4.15 2.76
CA ALA A 71 8.28 -3.25 3.27
C ALA A 71 8.00 -2.84 4.71
N HIS A 72 6.75 -2.47 5.04
CA HIS A 72 6.33 -2.23 6.42
C HIS A 72 6.63 -3.46 7.31
N ALA A 73 6.17 -4.63 6.90
CA ALA A 73 6.35 -5.86 7.66
C ALA A 73 7.84 -6.24 7.81
N ALA A 74 8.64 -6.06 6.76
CA ALA A 74 10.07 -6.36 6.78
C ALA A 74 10.83 -5.44 7.75
N VAL A 75 10.57 -4.13 7.70
CA VAL A 75 11.21 -3.17 8.62
C VAL A 75 10.78 -3.42 10.06
N ALA A 76 9.51 -3.72 10.31
CA ALA A 76 9.02 -4.09 11.65
C ALA A 76 9.70 -5.36 12.19
N ARG A 77 9.83 -6.41 11.36
CA ARG A 77 10.48 -7.67 11.74
C ARG A 77 11.97 -7.50 12.03
N ARG A 78 12.67 -6.62 11.29
CA ARG A 78 14.08 -6.27 11.58
C ARG A 78 14.26 -5.57 12.92
N GLN A 79 13.20 -4.95 13.46
CA GLN A 79 13.20 -4.34 14.78
C GLN A 79 12.70 -5.28 15.88
N GLY A 80 12.55 -6.58 15.59
CA GLY A 80 12.13 -7.60 16.55
C GLY A 80 10.62 -7.69 16.79
N CYS A 81 9.81 -7.13 15.89
CA CYS A 81 8.34 -7.22 15.98
C CYS A 81 7.79 -8.34 15.09
N LEU A 82 6.66 -8.92 15.50
CA LEU A 82 5.83 -9.71 14.60
C LEU A 82 4.98 -8.75 13.77
N ALA A 83 4.94 -8.96 12.45
CA ALA A 83 4.19 -8.10 11.56
C ALA A 83 3.55 -8.89 10.41
N GLY A 84 2.32 -8.53 10.05
CA GLY A 84 1.59 -9.16 8.94
C GLY A 84 0.43 -8.29 8.44
N PHE A 85 0.17 -8.36 7.14
CA PHE A 85 -0.94 -7.66 6.50
C PHE A 85 -2.29 -8.23 6.97
N VAL A 86 -3.22 -7.34 7.30
CA VAL A 86 -4.61 -7.66 7.66
C VAL A 86 -5.53 -6.84 6.75
N LEU A 87 -6.37 -7.54 5.99
CA LEU A 87 -7.44 -6.93 5.21
C LEU A 87 -8.60 -6.59 6.15
N THR A 88 -9.08 -5.35 6.14
CA THR A 88 -10.19 -4.93 7.01
C THR A 88 -11.47 -4.77 6.20
N PRO A 89 -12.62 -5.29 6.64
CA PRO A 89 -13.88 -5.16 5.90
C PRO A 89 -14.26 -3.70 5.63
N THR A 90 -14.09 -2.83 6.64
CA THR A 90 -14.38 -1.39 6.53
C THR A 90 -13.45 -0.70 5.53
N GLY A 91 -12.15 -0.99 5.59
CA GLY A 91 -11.16 -0.42 4.69
C GLY A 91 -11.39 -0.84 3.24
N LEU A 92 -11.66 -2.13 3.04
CA LEU A 92 -12.03 -2.68 1.73
C LEU A 92 -13.30 -2.02 1.19
N PHE A 93 -14.34 -1.88 2.02
CA PHE A 93 -15.59 -1.22 1.63
C PHE A 93 -15.37 0.21 1.15
N VAL A 94 -14.64 1.04 1.91
CA VAL A 94 -14.36 2.43 1.53
C VAL A 94 -13.53 2.51 0.25
N THR A 95 -12.57 1.60 0.09
CA THR A 95 -11.74 1.50 -1.11
C THR A 95 -12.59 1.15 -2.35
N LEU A 96 -13.47 0.16 -2.24
CA LEU A 96 -14.38 -0.22 -3.33
C LEU A 96 -15.41 0.88 -3.63
N LEU A 97 -15.95 1.54 -2.61
CA LEU A 97 -16.87 2.66 -2.77
C LEU A 97 -16.22 3.81 -3.56
N SER A 98 -14.93 4.08 -3.33
CA SER A 98 -14.17 5.07 -4.11
C SER A 98 -14.15 4.70 -5.61
N GLY A 99 -13.99 3.42 -5.94
CA GLY A 99 -14.01 2.94 -7.33
C GLY A 99 -15.39 3.05 -7.98
N VAL A 100 -16.46 2.80 -7.22
CA VAL A 100 -17.83 3.05 -7.68
C VAL A 100 -18.05 4.53 -7.95
N ILE A 101 -17.63 5.42 -7.05
CA ILE A 101 -17.73 6.87 -7.23
C ILE A 101 -16.95 7.31 -8.47
N ASN A 102 -15.72 6.84 -8.68
CA ASN A 102 -14.90 7.15 -9.85
C ASN A 102 -15.39 6.52 -11.17
N SER A 103 -16.32 5.56 -11.08
CA SER A 103 -17.04 5.01 -12.22
C SER A 103 -18.20 5.91 -12.65
N LEU A 104 -18.85 6.58 -11.70
CA LEU A 104 -20.03 7.41 -11.92
C LEU A 104 -19.69 8.87 -12.16
N LEU A 105 -18.65 9.38 -11.51
CA LEU A 105 -18.18 10.75 -11.62
C LEU A 105 -16.78 10.78 -12.26
N PRO A 106 -16.45 11.79 -13.07
CA PRO A 106 -15.13 11.97 -13.66
C PRO A 106 -14.09 12.48 -12.65
N VAL A 107 -14.21 12.04 -11.39
CA VAL A 107 -13.26 12.34 -10.32
C VAL A 107 -12.15 11.28 -10.39
N ARG A 108 -10.90 11.70 -10.19
CA ARG A 108 -9.72 10.80 -10.11
C ARG A 108 -9.11 10.84 -8.71
N PHE A 109 -9.98 10.81 -7.72
CA PHE A 109 -9.60 10.80 -6.30
C PHE A 109 -10.06 9.49 -5.71
N ALA A 110 -9.15 8.74 -5.10
CA ALA A 110 -9.46 7.44 -4.51
C ALA A 110 -8.91 7.35 -3.09
N ILE A 111 -9.76 6.94 -2.15
CA ILE A 111 -9.31 6.50 -0.83
C ILE A 111 -8.83 5.06 -0.99
N ILE A 112 -7.54 4.82 -0.76
CA ILE A 112 -6.93 3.49 -0.87
C ILE A 112 -6.47 3.07 0.53
N ALA A 113 -7.34 2.36 1.23
CA ALA A 113 -7.05 1.84 2.57
C ALA A 113 -7.71 0.47 2.79
N PRO A 114 -7.47 -0.54 1.93
CA PRO A 114 -8.15 -1.84 2.01
C PRO A 114 -7.77 -2.66 3.25
N GLY A 115 -6.65 -2.34 3.90
CA GLY A 115 -6.12 -3.04 5.06
C GLY A 115 -4.94 -2.29 5.67
N HIS A 116 -4.22 -2.95 6.58
CA HIS A 116 -3.00 -2.42 7.21
C HIS A 116 -2.06 -3.55 7.62
N VAL A 117 -0.78 -3.24 7.85
CA VAL A 117 0.13 -4.16 8.55
C VAL A 117 -0.10 -4.07 10.05
N SER A 118 -0.61 -5.15 10.63
CA SER A 118 -0.66 -5.29 12.09
C SER A 118 0.74 -5.59 12.63
N ILE A 119 1.19 -4.83 13.62
CA ILE A 119 2.53 -4.91 14.20
C ILE A 119 2.40 -5.15 15.70
N VAL A 120 3.02 -6.22 16.19
CA VAL A 120 3.04 -6.60 17.60
C VAL A 120 4.49 -6.81 18.03
N CYS A 121 4.98 -5.92 18.89
CA CYS A 121 6.34 -5.97 19.41
C CYS A 121 6.32 -6.52 20.84
N MET A 122 6.91 -7.70 21.06
CA MET A 122 6.98 -8.35 22.37
C MET A 122 8.43 -8.38 22.88
N GLY A 123 8.62 -8.35 24.20
CA GLY A 123 9.92 -8.54 24.84
C GLY A 123 10.98 -7.52 24.40
N PHE A 124 12.09 -8.00 23.82
CA PHE A 124 13.26 -7.19 23.42
C PHE A 124 12.92 -6.06 22.44
N GLY A 125 11.98 -6.26 21.50
CA GLY A 125 11.62 -5.22 20.52
C GLY A 125 11.07 -3.95 21.18
N HIS A 126 10.24 -4.09 22.22
CA HIS A 126 9.72 -2.94 22.99
C HIS A 126 10.82 -2.26 23.84
N ARG A 127 11.87 -3.00 24.22
CA ARG A 127 12.98 -2.52 25.05
C ARG A 127 14.04 -1.74 24.26
N TYR A 128 14.12 -1.92 22.94
CA TYR A 128 15.10 -1.26 22.06
C TYR A 128 14.56 -0.03 21.29
N GLY A 129 13.37 0.46 21.63
CA GLY A 129 12.82 1.70 21.05
C GLY A 129 12.44 1.55 19.59
N VAL A 130 11.34 0.84 19.32
CA VAL A 130 10.78 0.65 17.97
C VAL A 130 10.63 1.98 17.24
N ARG A 131 11.24 2.07 16.07
CA ARG A 131 11.20 3.19 15.14
C ARG A 131 10.01 3.05 14.21
N TYR A 132 8.84 3.42 14.73
CA TYR A 132 7.58 3.42 13.97
C TYR A 132 7.61 4.37 12.78
N ASP A 133 8.40 5.44 12.84
CA ASP A 133 8.65 6.34 11.72
C ASP A 133 9.35 5.64 10.56
N LEU A 134 10.35 4.80 10.83
CA LEU A 134 11.03 4.01 9.81
C LEU A 134 10.14 2.91 9.24
N ILE A 135 9.31 2.29 10.09
CA ILE A 135 8.31 1.32 9.62
C ILE A 135 7.33 2.01 8.69
N ALA A 136 6.77 3.16 9.10
CA ALA A 136 5.81 3.95 8.32
C ALA A 136 6.41 4.48 7.01
N ALA A 137 7.67 4.88 6.99
CA ALA A 137 8.33 5.34 5.76
C ALA A 137 8.57 4.22 4.74
N ALA A 138 8.66 2.96 5.17
CA ALA A 138 9.08 1.85 4.31
C ALA A 138 8.14 1.61 3.12
N GLY A 139 6.82 1.58 3.34
CA GLY A 139 5.84 1.39 2.29
C GLY A 139 5.83 2.52 1.27
N PRO A 140 5.58 3.78 1.67
CA PRO A 140 5.61 4.92 0.76
C PRO A 140 6.94 5.07 0.01
N ALA A 141 8.08 4.77 0.64
CA ALA A 141 9.39 4.79 -0.04
C ALA A 141 9.47 3.79 -1.21
N VAL A 142 8.92 2.58 -1.03
CA VAL A 142 8.84 1.58 -2.11
C VAL A 142 7.99 2.08 -3.27
N ASN A 143 6.80 2.64 -2.99
CA ASN A 143 5.95 3.16 -4.07
C ASN A 143 6.58 4.35 -4.79
N ILE A 144 7.24 5.26 -4.07
CA ILE A 144 8.01 6.37 -4.69
C ILE A 144 9.09 5.81 -5.62
N ALA A 145 9.86 4.80 -5.17
CA ALA A 145 10.90 4.18 -5.98
C ALA A 145 10.32 3.52 -7.24
N LEU A 146 9.18 2.82 -7.13
CA LEU A 146 8.49 2.19 -8.24
C LEU A 146 7.93 3.22 -9.24
N ALA A 147 7.32 4.30 -8.74
CA ALA A 147 6.82 5.38 -9.56
C ALA A 147 7.96 6.10 -10.31
N LEU A 148 9.07 6.36 -9.63
CA LEU A 148 10.27 6.95 -10.25
C LEU A 148 10.86 6.02 -11.32
N ALA A 149 10.97 4.72 -11.03
CA ALA A 149 11.44 3.73 -12.00
C ALA A 149 10.56 3.69 -13.25
N ALA A 150 9.23 3.74 -13.09
CA ALA A 150 8.29 3.81 -14.21
C ALA A 150 8.39 5.12 -14.99
N ALA A 151 8.62 6.25 -14.30
CA ALA A 151 8.85 7.54 -14.94
C ALA A 151 10.11 7.51 -15.83
N VAL A 152 11.22 6.99 -15.32
CA VAL A 152 12.47 6.82 -16.09
C VAL A 152 12.28 5.83 -17.24
N ALA A 153 11.64 4.69 -16.97
CA ALA A 153 11.39 3.66 -17.98
C ALA A 153 10.52 4.18 -19.14
N SER A 154 9.60 5.12 -18.89
CA SER A 154 8.73 5.67 -19.94
C SER A 154 9.50 6.40 -21.04
N ALA A 155 10.71 6.92 -20.75
CA ALA A 155 11.60 7.54 -21.74
C ALA A 155 12.49 6.54 -22.50
N ALA A 156 12.69 5.34 -21.95
CA ALA A 156 13.57 4.32 -22.52
C ALA A 156 12.82 3.20 -23.27
N LEU A 157 11.54 2.99 -22.95
CA LEU A 157 10.72 1.94 -23.54
C LEU A 157 10.10 2.38 -24.88
N PRO A 158 9.76 1.43 -25.78
CA PRO A 158 9.01 1.74 -27.00
C PRO A 158 7.71 2.51 -26.72
N PRO A 159 7.25 3.39 -27.63
CA PRO A 159 6.04 4.20 -27.45
C PRO A 159 4.78 3.40 -27.08
N ALA A 160 4.72 2.12 -27.47
CA ALA A 160 3.65 1.20 -27.12
C ALA A 160 3.48 0.98 -25.59
N TYR A 161 4.53 1.20 -24.79
CA TYR A 161 4.51 1.03 -23.34
C TYR A 161 4.32 2.34 -22.57
N THR A 162 4.29 3.49 -23.23
CA THR A 162 4.23 4.79 -22.56
C THR A 162 2.98 4.94 -21.69
N LEU A 163 1.81 4.51 -22.20
CA LEU A 163 0.55 4.56 -21.43
C LEU A 163 0.58 3.58 -20.25
N PHE A 164 1.10 2.37 -20.44
CA PHE A 164 1.29 1.40 -19.36
C PHE A 164 2.20 1.96 -18.26
N ALA A 165 3.36 2.49 -18.63
CA ALA A 165 4.31 3.07 -17.68
C ALA A 165 3.70 4.27 -16.93
N ALA A 166 2.92 5.11 -17.63
CA ALA A 166 2.22 6.24 -17.02
C ALA A 166 1.16 5.79 -16.00
N GLY A 167 0.38 4.75 -16.30
CA GLY A 167 -0.59 4.17 -15.37
C GLY A 167 0.08 3.51 -14.15
N PHE A 168 1.18 2.78 -14.37
CA PHE A 168 1.97 2.16 -13.30
C PHE A 168 2.58 3.20 -12.37
N ARG A 169 3.11 4.29 -12.93
CA ARG A 169 3.61 5.45 -12.19
C ARG A 169 2.49 6.07 -11.35
N ALA A 170 1.33 6.34 -11.96
CA ALA A 170 0.24 7.07 -11.33
C ALA A 170 -0.31 6.36 -10.09
N ILE A 171 -0.57 5.04 -10.16
CA ILE A 171 -1.09 4.31 -9.00
C ILE A 171 -0.07 4.25 -7.85
N ASN A 172 1.22 4.03 -8.15
CA ASN A 172 2.26 4.01 -7.14
C ASN A 172 2.46 5.40 -6.51
N GLY A 173 2.51 6.45 -7.33
CA GLY A 173 2.54 7.83 -6.85
C GLY A 173 1.34 8.15 -5.97
N TRP A 174 0.13 7.74 -6.37
CA TRP A 174 -1.10 7.99 -5.63
C TRP A 174 -1.12 7.28 -4.29
N VAL A 175 -0.74 5.99 -4.24
CA VAL A 175 -0.65 5.22 -2.99
C VAL A 175 0.39 5.83 -2.05
N ALA A 176 1.54 6.27 -2.56
CA ALA A 176 2.55 6.95 -1.76
C ALA A 176 2.01 8.28 -1.21
N LEU A 177 1.43 9.13 -2.07
CA LEU A 177 0.92 10.44 -1.70
C LEU A 177 -0.20 10.32 -0.66
N PHE A 178 -1.15 9.40 -0.88
CA PHE A 178 -2.25 9.16 0.03
C PHE A 178 -1.74 8.72 1.41
N ASN A 179 -0.84 7.73 1.48
CA ASN A 179 -0.28 7.28 2.76
C ASN A 179 0.62 8.32 3.44
N LEU A 180 1.16 9.30 2.71
CA LEU A 180 1.96 10.38 3.28
C LEU A 180 1.12 11.58 3.75
N LEU A 181 -0.20 11.58 3.57
CA LEU A 181 -1.04 12.61 4.18
C LEU A 181 -0.85 12.61 5.71
N PRO A 182 -0.76 13.78 6.37
CA PRO A 182 -0.44 13.90 7.78
C PRO A 182 -1.69 13.66 8.66
N LEU A 183 -2.42 12.57 8.41
CA LEU A 183 -3.67 12.22 9.08
C LEU A 183 -3.56 10.79 9.62
N ASP A 184 -3.84 10.58 10.91
CA ASP A 184 -3.96 9.21 11.42
C ASP A 184 -5.16 8.51 10.78
N PRO A 185 -5.08 7.20 10.45
CA PRO A 185 -4.02 6.24 10.78
C PRO A 185 -2.88 6.11 9.75
N LEU A 186 -2.78 7.01 8.77
CA LEU A 186 -1.85 6.92 7.64
C LEU A 186 -0.38 6.99 8.10
N ASP A 187 0.55 6.69 7.22
CA ASP A 187 1.97 6.62 7.56
C ASP A 187 2.62 7.99 7.73
N GLY A 188 2.16 8.97 6.95
CA GLY A 188 2.64 10.34 6.97
C GLY A 188 2.58 10.96 8.36
N SER A 189 1.54 10.67 9.14
CA SER A 189 1.42 11.18 10.52
C SER A 189 2.55 10.68 11.44
N LYS A 190 2.96 9.42 11.31
CA LYS A 190 4.03 8.79 12.11
C LYS A 190 5.40 9.35 11.72
N ILE A 191 5.65 9.52 10.42
CA ILE A 191 6.90 10.09 9.90
C ILE A 191 6.99 11.56 10.31
N LEU A 192 5.94 12.35 10.10
CA LEU A 192 5.91 13.79 10.42
C LEU A 192 6.18 14.04 11.90
N ARG A 193 5.57 13.25 12.80
CA ARG A 193 5.80 13.37 14.25
C ARG A 193 7.26 13.17 14.66
N SER A 194 8.00 12.30 13.97
CA SER A 194 9.39 11.98 14.33
C SER A 194 10.43 12.75 13.52
N ASN A 195 10.17 13.02 12.24
CA ASN A 195 11.10 13.66 11.33
C ASN A 195 10.33 14.43 10.23
N PRO A 196 9.97 15.71 10.50
CA PRO A 196 9.23 16.53 9.54
C PRO A 196 9.95 16.74 8.21
N LEU A 197 11.29 16.79 8.21
CA LEU A 197 12.06 16.96 6.98
C LEU A 197 11.96 15.72 6.10
N ALA A 198 12.12 14.52 6.66
CA ALA A 198 11.95 13.27 5.92
C ALA A 198 10.53 13.16 5.35
N TRP A 199 9.52 13.50 6.15
CA TRP A 199 8.14 13.56 5.69
C TRP A 199 7.98 14.52 4.50
N ALA A 200 8.47 15.75 4.61
CA ALA A 200 8.33 16.76 3.56
C ALA A 200 9.01 16.33 2.25
N VAL A 201 10.22 15.78 2.34
CA VAL A 201 10.95 15.26 1.16
C VAL A 201 10.16 14.15 0.48
N MET A 202 9.66 13.18 1.25
CA MET A 202 8.87 12.07 0.69
C MET A 202 7.54 12.56 0.11
N PHE A 203 6.85 13.47 0.80
CA PHE A 203 5.57 14.01 0.36
C PHE A 203 5.71 14.79 -0.95
N ILE A 204 6.72 15.67 -1.05
CA ILE A 204 7.02 16.41 -2.28
C ILE A 204 7.39 15.45 -3.41
N ALA A 205 8.23 14.44 -3.15
CA ALA A 205 8.58 13.43 -4.15
C ALA A 205 7.34 12.69 -4.66
N ALA A 206 6.44 12.26 -3.77
CA ALA A 206 5.19 11.61 -4.15
C ALA A 206 4.27 12.54 -4.95
N LEU A 207 4.16 13.82 -4.54
CA LEU A 207 3.34 14.83 -5.22
C LEU A 207 3.80 15.08 -6.66
N LEU A 208 5.12 15.09 -6.91
CA LEU A 208 5.68 15.25 -8.27
C LEU A 208 5.48 14.00 -9.16
N LEU A 209 5.19 12.85 -8.56
CA LEU A 209 5.05 11.56 -9.25
C LEU A 209 3.60 11.16 -9.56
N VAL A 210 2.63 11.95 -9.12
CA VAL A 210 1.20 11.80 -9.45
C VAL A 210 0.88 12.68 -10.66
#